data_AF-A0A2N5YNY9-F1
#
_entry.id   AF-A0A2N5YNY9-F1
#
_cell.length_a   1.000
_cell.length_b   1.000
_cell.length_c   1.000
_cell.angle_alpha   90.00
_cell.angle_beta   90.00
_cell.angle_gamma   90.00
#
_symmetry.space_group_name_H-M   'P 1'
#
loop_
_entity.id
_entity.type
_entity.pdbx_description
1 polymer ?
#
loop_
_entity_poly.entity_id
_entity_poly.type
_entity_poly.pdbx_seq_one_letter_code
_entity_poly.pdbx_strand_id
1 'polypeptide(L)'
;MKNIGRDLILDNTMELGIYEKLISRLLSNKLSGVSEDCYIKQVPIPKDKAADLLTQYISKVIRYCLLQKKGSSALANQIKLINDIIGFLEKKLEFSELGDDLIDIEGNILKAILSKVGRTDDQLEEYINKHYSIAGYSFSALYTGSNSDLSLDVELSKEILTADRIYWIVSFIRWSGIRIFEKELKEFTKRDGVELYIITTTYMGASEAKAIDFLSSLQNTKVKV
;
A
#
# COMPACT_ATOMS: atom_id res chain seq x y z
N MET A 1 13.97 8.64 6.86
CA MET A 1 14.09 8.02 5.52
C MET A 1 14.93 8.94 4.64
N LYS A 2 16.18 8.57 4.32
CA LYS A 2 17.00 9.31 3.34
C LYS A 2 16.34 9.22 1.96
N ASN A 3 16.42 10.31 1.20
CA ASN A 3 15.64 10.52 -0.02
C ASN A 3 16.31 9.77 -1.18
N ILE A 4 15.94 8.51 -1.38
CA ILE A 4 16.61 7.54 -2.28
C ILE A 4 16.78 8.07 -3.72
N GLY A 5 15.87 8.94 -4.20
CA GLY A 5 16.00 9.59 -5.52
C GLY A 5 17.12 10.65 -5.60
N ARG A 6 17.44 11.32 -4.49
CA ARG A 6 18.58 12.25 -4.37
C ARG A 6 19.89 11.48 -4.19
N ASP A 7 19.88 10.41 -3.40
CA ASP A 7 21.07 9.56 -3.14
C ASP A 7 21.55 8.83 -4.40
N LEU A 8 20.65 8.61 -5.36
CA LEU A 8 20.99 8.09 -6.68
C LEU A 8 21.84 9.05 -7.53
N ILE A 9 21.86 10.35 -7.22
CA ILE A 9 22.43 11.38 -8.13
C ILE A 9 23.47 12.27 -7.46
N LEU A 10 23.41 12.51 -6.13
CA LEU A 10 24.16 13.61 -5.52
C LEU A 10 25.04 13.25 -4.31
N ASP A 11 24.97 12.03 -3.77
CA ASP A 11 25.82 11.66 -2.62
C ASP A 11 27.17 11.08 -3.11
N ASN A 12 28.29 11.75 -2.80
CA ASN A 12 29.59 11.50 -3.43
C ASN A 12 30.50 10.53 -2.68
N THR A 13 30.13 10.05 -1.50
CA THR A 13 30.98 9.16 -0.69
C THR A 13 30.23 7.92 -0.21
N MET A 14 30.85 6.75 -0.33
CA MET A 14 30.35 5.49 0.24
C MET A 14 30.92 5.32 1.65
N GLU A 15 30.06 5.21 2.66
CA GLU A 15 30.48 4.96 4.04
C GLU A 15 30.78 3.47 4.26
N LEU A 16 31.51 3.12 5.33
CA LEU A 16 31.68 1.71 5.71
C LEU A 16 30.34 1.16 6.23
N GLY A 17 29.90 0.02 5.72
CA GLY A 17 28.63 -0.58 6.13
C GLY A 17 28.20 -1.77 5.28
N ILE A 18 27.06 -2.35 5.65
CA ILE A 18 26.40 -3.42 4.89
C ILE A 18 25.34 -2.77 4.00
N TYR A 19 25.35 -3.14 2.72
CA TYR A 19 24.47 -2.57 1.71
C TYR A 19 23.69 -3.65 0.97
N GLU A 20 22.45 -3.31 0.62
CA GLU A 20 21.65 -4.04 -0.35
C GLU A 20 21.20 -3.06 -1.44
N LYS A 21 22.03 -2.95 -2.49
CA LYS A 21 21.82 -2.01 -3.62
C LYS A 21 22.16 -2.68 -4.94
N LEU A 22 21.35 -2.44 -5.96
CA LEU A 22 21.68 -2.79 -7.34
C LEU A 22 22.90 -1.95 -7.78
N ILE A 23 23.92 -2.62 -8.34
CA ILE A 23 25.11 -1.95 -8.86
C ILE A 23 24.77 -1.29 -10.21
N SER A 24 24.43 -0.01 -10.16
CA SER A 24 24.30 0.83 -11.36
C SER A 24 25.67 1.25 -11.88
N ARG A 25 25.73 1.79 -13.11
CA ARG A 25 26.99 2.36 -13.66
C ARG A 25 27.58 3.43 -12.72
N LEU A 26 26.75 4.27 -12.13
CA LEU A 26 27.20 5.27 -11.17
C LEU A 26 27.80 4.62 -9.91
N LEU A 27 27.14 3.60 -9.35
CA LEU A 27 27.64 2.90 -8.18
C LEU A 27 28.93 2.14 -8.50
N SER A 28 29.03 1.54 -9.68
CA SER A 28 30.26 0.89 -10.17
C SER A 28 31.44 1.88 -10.20
N ASN A 29 31.23 3.10 -10.71
CA ASN A 29 32.26 4.14 -10.73
C ASN A 29 32.63 4.64 -9.32
N LYS A 30 31.69 4.61 -8.37
CA LYS A 30 31.98 4.93 -6.96
C LYS A 30 32.80 3.83 -6.30
N LEU A 31 32.47 2.57 -6.57
CA LEU A 31 33.19 1.41 -6.04
C LEU A 31 34.65 1.36 -6.52
N SER A 32 34.95 1.84 -7.73
CA SER A 32 36.34 1.94 -8.21
C SER A 32 37.19 2.98 -7.47
N GLY A 33 36.57 3.90 -6.73
CA GLY A 33 37.28 4.90 -5.90
C GLY A 33 37.39 4.51 -4.42
N VAL A 34 36.91 3.33 -4.04
CA VAL A 34 37.03 2.83 -2.66
C VAL A 34 38.45 2.33 -2.42
N SER A 35 39.02 2.63 -1.23
CA SER A 35 40.38 2.19 -0.85
C SER A 35 40.55 0.68 -0.98
N GLU A 36 41.73 0.23 -1.41
CA GLU A 36 42.09 -1.19 -1.51
C GLU A 36 42.02 -1.91 -0.15
N ASP A 37 42.14 -1.17 0.97
CA ASP A 37 41.98 -1.70 2.33
C ASP A 37 40.53 -2.10 2.68
N CYS A 38 39.56 -1.76 1.83
CA CYS A 38 38.15 -2.07 2.05
C CYS A 38 37.77 -3.40 1.39
N TYR A 39 37.08 -4.25 2.15
CA TYR A 39 36.48 -5.47 1.59
C TYR A 39 35.17 -5.17 0.86
N ILE A 40 35.12 -5.48 -0.44
CA ILE A 40 33.91 -5.31 -1.28
C ILE A 40 33.35 -6.68 -1.63
N LYS A 41 32.12 -6.98 -1.19
CA LYS A 41 31.38 -8.18 -1.58
C LYS A 41 30.28 -7.85 -2.58
N GLN A 42 30.27 -8.58 -3.70
CA GLN A 42 29.22 -8.50 -4.70
C GLN A 42 28.61 -9.89 -4.89
N VAL A 43 27.30 -9.94 -5.13
CA VAL A 43 26.57 -11.18 -5.40
C VAL A 43 25.74 -11.00 -6.68
N PRO A 44 25.61 -12.03 -7.53
CA PRO A 44 24.74 -11.96 -8.69
C PRO A 44 23.28 -11.81 -8.27
N ILE A 45 22.47 -11.22 -9.15
CA ILE A 45 21.02 -11.09 -8.91
C ILE A 45 20.40 -12.50 -8.86
N PRO A 46 19.68 -12.87 -7.78
CA PRO A 46 18.94 -14.12 -7.72
C PRO A 46 17.87 -14.16 -8.80
N LYS A 47 17.81 -15.23 -9.59
CA LYS A 47 16.90 -15.34 -10.76
C LYS A 47 15.42 -15.25 -10.35
N ASP A 48 15.08 -15.84 -9.21
CA ASP A 48 13.74 -15.86 -8.61
C ASP A 48 13.28 -14.49 -8.10
N LYS A 49 14.22 -13.56 -7.83
CA LYS A 49 13.92 -12.20 -7.34
C LYS A 49 14.23 -11.10 -8.35
N ALA A 50 14.68 -11.46 -9.55
CA ALA A 50 15.17 -10.50 -10.53
C ALA A 50 14.08 -9.50 -10.94
N ALA A 51 12.86 -9.98 -11.19
CA ALA A 51 11.73 -9.14 -11.59
C ALA A 51 11.40 -8.08 -10.52
N ASP A 52 11.31 -8.49 -9.26
CA ASP A 52 10.98 -7.58 -8.15
C ASP A 52 12.07 -6.54 -7.93
N LEU A 53 13.33 -6.97 -7.91
CA LEU A 53 14.48 -6.08 -7.68
C LEU A 53 14.61 -5.03 -8.80
N LEU A 54 14.46 -5.44 -10.06
CA LEU A 54 14.52 -4.53 -11.22
C LEU A 54 13.32 -3.59 -11.25
N THR A 55 12.12 -4.09 -10.91
CA THR A 55 10.90 -3.27 -10.79
C THR A 55 11.09 -2.18 -9.74
N GLN A 56 11.57 -2.53 -8.54
CA GLN A 56 11.83 -1.55 -7.49
C GLN A 56 12.85 -0.48 -7.92
N TYR A 57 13.88 -0.88 -8.67
CA TYR A 57 14.87 0.07 -9.19
C TYR A 57 14.23 1.04 -10.19
N ILE A 58 13.51 0.55 -11.19
CA ILE A 58 12.91 1.42 -12.21
C ILE A 58 11.79 2.29 -11.62
N SER A 59 10.98 1.78 -10.68
CA SER A 59 9.96 2.57 -9.98
C SER A 59 10.56 3.79 -9.27
N LYS A 60 11.75 3.64 -8.65
CA LYS A 60 12.46 4.77 -8.02
C LYS A 60 12.88 5.83 -9.04
N VAL A 61 13.39 5.40 -10.20
CA VAL A 61 13.80 6.30 -11.29
C VAL A 61 12.58 7.02 -11.88
N ILE A 62 11.53 6.29 -12.23
CA ILE A 62 10.28 6.87 -12.77
C ILE A 62 9.69 7.87 -11.77
N ARG A 63 9.59 7.49 -10.49
CA ARG A 63 9.10 8.39 -9.44
C ARG A 63 9.91 9.68 -9.35
N TYR A 64 11.24 9.59 -9.43
CA TYR A 64 12.09 10.78 -9.44
C TYR A 64 11.77 11.70 -10.63
N CYS A 65 11.63 11.15 -11.83
CA CYS A 65 11.29 11.90 -13.04
C CYS A 65 9.91 12.55 -12.96
N LEU A 66 8.90 11.84 -12.43
CA LEU A 66 7.55 12.38 -12.22
C LEU A 66 7.56 13.57 -11.27
N LEU A 67 8.35 13.50 -10.19
CA LEU A 67 8.49 14.59 -9.21
C LEU A 67 9.21 15.83 -9.75
N GLN A 68 9.93 15.73 -10.87
CA GLN A 68 10.55 16.90 -11.51
C GLN A 68 9.54 17.75 -12.28
N LYS A 69 8.36 17.20 -12.63
CA LYS A 69 7.31 17.96 -13.32
C LYS A 69 6.64 18.89 -12.31
N LYS A 70 6.62 20.19 -12.62
CA LYS A 70 6.08 21.26 -11.77
C LYS A 70 5.21 22.21 -12.59
N GLY A 71 4.40 23.01 -11.89
CA GLY A 71 3.51 23.99 -12.50
C GLY A 71 2.09 23.48 -12.69
N SER A 72 1.23 24.31 -13.28
CA SER A 72 -0.21 24.05 -13.45
C SER A 72 -0.52 22.82 -14.31
N SER A 73 0.39 22.42 -15.20
CA SER A 73 0.27 21.24 -16.07
C SER A 73 1.06 20.02 -15.57
N ALA A 74 1.49 20.00 -14.30
CA ALA A 74 2.32 18.93 -13.77
C ALA A 74 1.68 17.54 -13.91
N LEU A 75 0.40 17.40 -13.52
CA LEU A 75 -0.32 16.12 -13.60
C LEU A 75 -0.47 15.62 -15.04
N ALA A 76 -0.93 16.47 -15.96
CA ALA A 76 -1.07 16.10 -17.38
C ALA A 76 0.27 15.64 -17.98
N ASN A 77 1.38 16.29 -17.62
CA ASN A 77 2.71 15.89 -18.07
C ASN A 77 3.21 14.58 -17.41
N GLN A 78 2.80 14.31 -16.18
CA GLN A 78 3.07 13.04 -15.50
C GLN A 78 2.31 11.88 -16.17
N ILE A 79 1.02 12.06 -16.43
CA ILE A 79 0.17 11.10 -17.15
C ILE A 79 0.73 10.83 -18.54
N LYS A 80 1.05 11.89 -19.29
CA LYS A 80 1.67 11.75 -20.61
C LYS A 80 2.96 10.93 -20.56
N LEU A 81 3.85 11.21 -19.61
CA LEU A 81 5.08 10.44 -19.47
C LEU A 81 4.82 8.95 -19.22
N ILE A 82 3.84 8.61 -18.38
CA ILE A 82 3.50 7.22 -18.11
C ILE A 82 2.90 6.55 -19.35
N ASN A 83 1.96 7.19 -20.03
CA ASN A 83 1.38 6.66 -21.27
C ASN A 83 2.44 6.50 -22.38
N ASP A 84 3.39 7.44 -22.50
CA ASP A 84 4.52 7.34 -23.43
C ASP A 84 5.41 6.11 -23.11
N ILE A 85 5.63 5.82 -21.82
CA ILE A 85 6.37 4.62 -21.38
C ILE A 85 5.59 3.34 -21.72
N ILE A 86 4.28 3.30 -21.46
CA ILE A 86 3.42 2.15 -21.79
C ILE A 86 3.47 1.88 -23.30
N GLY A 87 3.26 2.90 -24.13
CA GLY A 87 3.32 2.76 -25.59
C GLY A 87 4.71 2.39 -26.12
N PHE A 88 5.79 2.77 -25.42
CA PHE A 88 7.13 2.29 -25.76
C PHE A 88 7.29 0.79 -25.47
N LEU A 89 6.79 0.32 -24.32
CA LEU A 89 6.87 -1.09 -23.93
C LEU A 89 6.04 -1.97 -24.86
N GLU A 90 4.81 -1.56 -25.18
CA GLU A 90 3.94 -2.22 -26.15
C GLU A 90 4.67 -2.44 -27.48
N LYS A 91 5.21 -1.37 -28.07
CA LYS A 91 5.96 -1.43 -29.33
C LYS A 91 7.19 -2.32 -29.26
N LYS A 92 7.86 -2.36 -28.10
CA LYS A 92 9.10 -3.10 -27.94
C LYS A 92 8.88 -4.59 -27.69
N LEU A 93 7.77 -4.94 -27.07
CA LEU A 93 7.45 -6.31 -26.66
C LEU A 93 6.46 -7.00 -27.60
N GLU A 94 5.85 -6.28 -28.55
CA GLU A 94 4.80 -6.79 -29.45
C GLU A 94 3.54 -7.26 -28.68
N PHE A 95 3.28 -6.67 -27.50
CA PHE A 95 2.09 -6.94 -26.66
C PHE A 95 1.00 -5.91 -26.94
N SER A 96 0.04 -6.26 -27.81
CA SER A 96 -1.02 -5.34 -28.26
C SER A 96 -2.04 -4.94 -27.19
N GLU A 97 -2.12 -5.66 -26.07
CA GLU A 97 -3.14 -5.41 -25.03
C GLU A 97 -2.75 -4.25 -24.08
N LEU A 98 -1.50 -3.80 -24.11
CA LEU A 98 -1.03 -2.72 -23.22
C LEU A 98 -1.51 -1.34 -23.66
N GLY A 99 -1.74 -1.12 -24.95
CA GLY A 99 -2.20 0.16 -25.51
C GLY A 99 -3.66 0.49 -25.20
N ASP A 100 -4.45 -0.49 -24.77
CA ASP A 100 -5.86 -0.32 -24.46
C ASP A 100 -6.11 0.20 -23.02
N ASP A 101 -5.12 0.09 -22.13
CA ASP A 101 -5.20 0.48 -20.72
C ASP A 101 -4.35 1.73 -20.40
N LEU A 102 -4.59 2.81 -21.15
CA LEU A 102 -3.92 4.09 -20.93
C LEU A 102 -4.64 4.94 -19.88
N ILE A 103 -3.86 5.72 -19.14
CA ILE A 103 -4.39 6.63 -18.12
C ILE A 103 -5.10 7.79 -18.83
N ASP A 104 -6.36 8.05 -18.45
CA ASP A 104 -7.13 9.19 -18.94
C ASP A 104 -6.46 10.54 -18.60
N ILE A 105 -6.56 11.51 -19.51
CA ILE A 105 -5.84 12.79 -19.40
C ILE A 105 -6.27 13.64 -18.20
N GLU A 106 -7.51 13.45 -17.72
CA GLU A 106 -8.01 14.14 -16.54
C GLU A 106 -7.38 13.61 -15.24
N GLY A 107 -6.91 12.35 -15.24
CA GLY A 107 -6.23 11.74 -14.09
C GLY A 107 -7.16 11.42 -12.93
N ASN A 108 -8.38 10.98 -13.23
CA ASN A 108 -9.39 10.67 -12.22
C ASN A 108 -9.13 9.32 -11.52
N ILE A 109 -9.48 9.24 -10.24
CA ILE A 109 -9.51 7.98 -9.48
C ILE A 109 -10.96 7.55 -9.32
N LEU A 110 -11.30 6.35 -9.77
CA LEU A 110 -12.62 5.77 -9.53
C LEU A 110 -12.76 5.40 -8.05
N LYS A 111 -13.57 6.17 -7.31
CA LYS A 111 -13.78 5.93 -5.86
C LYS A 111 -14.95 4.99 -5.56
N ALA A 112 -15.99 4.98 -6.40
CA ALA A 112 -17.18 4.17 -6.17
C ALA A 112 -17.96 3.93 -7.46
N ILE A 113 -18.62 2.78 -7.53
CA ILE A 113 -19.73 2.50 -8.45
C ILE A 113 -20.91 2.09 -7.57
N LEU A 114 -21.94 2.93 -7.50
CA LEU A 114 -23.10 2.72 -6.62
C LEU A 114 -24.40 2.82 -7.42
N SER A 115 -25.39 2.02 -7.02
CA SER A 115 -26.73 2.14 -7.57
C SER A 115 -27.39 3.44 -7.09
N LYS A 116 -27.92 4.22 -8.04
CA LYS A 116 -28.73 5.41 -7.75
C LYS A 116 -30.19 5.10 -7.44
N VAL A 117 -30.62 3.83 -7.54
CA VAL A 117 -32.03 3.46 -7.34
C VAL A 117 -32.44 3.77 -5.89
N GLY A 118 -33.43 4.66 -5.73
CA GLY A 118 -33.98 5.03 -4.44
C GLY A 118 -33.05 5.86 -3.54
N ARG A 119 -31.99 6.47 -4.09
CA ARG A 119 -31.02 7.30 -3.36
C ARG A 119 -30.76 8.62 -4.09
N THR A 120 -30.65 9.71 -3.35
CA THR A 120 -30.19 10.99 -3.88
C THR A 120 -28.66 11.02 -4.00
N ASP A 121 -28.13 11.98 -4.78
CA ASP A 121 -26.68 12.16 -4.90
C ASP A 121 -26.05 12.52 -3.53
N ASP A 122 -26.72 13.33 -2.70
CA ASP A 122 -26.25 13.65 -1.34
C ASP A 122 -26.16 12.40 -0.45
N GLN A 123 -27.13 11.48 -0.55
CA GLN A 123 -27.10 10.22 0.22
C GLN A 123 -25.96 9.30 -0.24
N LEU A 124 -25.62 9.32 -1.53
CA LEU A 124 -24.49 8.56 -2.06
C LEU A 124 -23.16 9.16 -1.62
N GLU A 125 -23.05 10.49 -1.62
CA GLU A 125 -21.86 11.20 -1.14
C GLU A 125 -21.65 10.97 0.36
N GLU A 126 -22.71 11.02 1.17
CA GLU A 126 -22.64 10.67 2.60
C GLU A 126 -22.20 9.21 2.80
N TYR A 127 -22.72 8.29 1.99
CA TYR A 127 -22.29 6.90 2.03
C TYR A 127 -20.80 6.76 1.73
N ILE A 128 -20.29 7.42 0.68
CA ILE A 128 -18.86 7.40 0.35
C ILE A 128 -18.05 7.97 1.50
N ASN A 129 -18.42 9.13 2.04
CA ASN A 129 -17.66 9.77 3.12
C ASN A 129 -17.63 8.94 4.41
N LYS A 130 -18.71 8.20 4.69
CA LYS A 130 -18.78 7.28 5.84
C LYS A 130 -17.92 6.04 5.65
N HIS A 131 -17.78 5.51 4.44
CA HIS A 131 -17.16 4.20 4.20
C HIS A 131 -15.76 4.26 3.59
N TYR A 132 -15.42 5.31 2.84
CA TYR A 132 -14.16 5.44 2.15
C TYR A 132 -13.04 5.85 3.11
N SER A 133 -11.95 5.06 3.12
CA SER A 133 -10.71 5.30 3.88
C SER A 133 -10.23 6.75 3.79
N ILE A 134 -9.82 7.34 4.91
CA ILE A 134 -9.34 8.73 4.96
C ILE A 134 -7.96 8.82 4.28
N ALA A 135 -7.10 7.82 4.46
CA ALA A 135 -5.81 7.76 3.79
C ALA A 135 -5.93 7.41 2.28
N GLY A 136 -7.04 6.79 1.89
CA GLY A 136 -7.22 6.13 0.61
C GLY A 136 -6.53 4.76 0.57
N TYR A 137 -7.02 3.85 -0.28
CA TYR A 137 -6.53 2.47 -0.33
C TYR A 137 -5.16 2.28 -0.99
N SER A 138 -4.71 3.27 -1.76
CA SER A 138 -3.46 3.20 -2.54
C SER A 138 -2.25 3.80 -1.83
N PHE A 139 -2.44 4.38 -0.63
CA PHE A 139 -1.40 5.10 0.08
C PHE A 139 -1.16 4.49 1.45
N SER A 140 0.10 4.41 1.87
CA SER A 140 0.44 3.99 3.21
C SER A 140 0.27 5.15 4.19
N ALA A 141 -0.35 4.87 5.34
CA ALA A 141 -0.45 5.78 6.47
C ALA A 141 0.28 5.22 7.70
N LEU A 142 0.88 6.09 8.50
CA LEU A 142 1.55 5.73 9.75
C LEU A 142 0.69 6.19 10.94
N TYR A 143 0.25 5.22 11.74
CA TYR A 143 -0.54 5.45 12.94
C TYR A 143 0.35 5.24 14.17
N THR A 144 0.48 6.27 15.00
CA THR A 144 1.43 6.26 16.14
C THR A 144 0.76 6.34 17.51
N GLY A 145 -0.58 6.34 17.55
CA GLY A 145 -1.35 6.46 18.80
C GLY A 145 -1.28 7.84 19.46
N SER A 146 -0.60 8.82 18.84
CA SER A 146 -0.70 10.24 19.20
C SER A 146 -2.01 10.83 18.65
N ASN A 147 -2.42 12.00 19.16
CA ASN A 147 -3.53 12.79 18.61
C ASN A 147 -3.16 13.38 17.23
N SER A 148 -3.00 12.53 16.22
CA SER A 148 -2.93 12.92 14.82
C SER A 148 -4.33 13.16 14.27
N ASP A 149 -4.44 14.00 13.24
CA ASP A 149 -5.70 14.24 12.51
C ASP A 149 -6.30 12.96 11.90
N LEU A 150 -5.49 11.91 11.79
CA LEU A 150 -5.86 10.59 11.30
C LEU A 150 -5.87 9.58 12.46
N SER A 151 -7.05 9.09 12.81
CA SER A 151 -7.25 8.14 13.91
C SER A 151 -7.34 6.70 13.40
N LEU A 152 -6.61 5.78 14.05
CA LEU A 152 -6.56 4.37 13.62
C LEU A 152 -7.91 3.67 13.75
N ASP A 153 -8.67 3.96 14.81
CA ASP A 153 -10.01 3.41 15.02
C ASP A 153 -11.00 3.91 13.95
N VAL A 154 -10.93 5.17 13.55
CA VAL A 154 -11.78 5.68 12.47
C VAL A 154 -11.42 5.00 11.15
N GLU A 155 -10.13 4.84 10.84
CA GLU A 155 -9.71 4.18 9.61
C GLU A 155 -10.12 2.70 9.59
N LEU A 156 -9.81 1.95 10.66
CA LEU A 156 -10.17 0.53 10.76
C LEU A 156 -11.68 0.32 10.68
N SER A 157 -12.47 1.22 11.27
CA SER A 157 -13.94 1.18 11.16
C SER A 157 -14.41 1.22 9.71
N LYS A 158 -13.81 2.12 8.91
CA LYS A 158 -14.12 2.27 7.48
C LYS A 158 -13.64 1.08 6.66
N GLU A 159 -12.45 0.57 6.94
CA GLU A 159 -11.92 -0.63 6.27
C GLU A 159 -12.74 -1.88 6.57
N ILE A 160 -13.21 -2.07 7.82
CA ILE A 160 -14.11 -3.16 8.19
C ILE A 160 -15.39 -3.12 7.37
N LEU A 161 -15.99 -1.94 7.21
CA LEU A 161 -17.26 -1.78 6.51
C LEU A 161 -17.17 -2.00 5.00
N THR A 162 -15.98 -1.83 4.40
CA THR A 162 -15.78 -1.91 2.95
C THR A 162 -15.08 -3.18 2.49
N ALA A 163 -14.43 -3.91 3.38
CA ALA A 163 -13.79 -5.17 3.06
C ALA A 163 -14.78 -6.20 2.49
N ASP A 164 -14.27 -7.13 1.70
CA ASP A 164 -14.94 -8.38 1.37
C ASP A 164 -14.49 -9.52 2.28
N ARG A 165 -13.24 -9.49 2.72
CA ARG A 165 -12.67 -10.47 3.65
C ARG A 165 -11.73 -9.79 4.61
N ILE A 166 -11.80 -10.19 5.88
CA ILE A 166 -10.92 -9.71 6.94
C ILE A 166 -10.15 -10.89 7.51
N TYR A 167 -8.82 -10.79 7.51
CA TYR A 167 -7.94 -11.73 8.18
C TYR A 167 -7.22 -10.99 9.32
N TRP A 168 -7.59 -11.31 10.56
CA TRP A 168 -6.91 -10.81 11.74
C TRP A 168 -6.01 -11.89 12.32
N ILE A 169 -4.70 -11.66 12.24
CA ILE A 169 -3.68 -12.47 12.90
C ILE A 169 -3.11 -11.60 14.01
N VAL A 170 -3.60 -11.79 15.23
CA VAL A 170 -3.36 -10.88 16.36
C VAL A 170 -2.97 -11.65 17.61
N SER A 171 -1.89 -11.23 18.26
CA SER A 171 -1.33 -11.94 19.42
C SER A 171 -2.28 -12.01 20.60
N PHE A 172 -3.09 -10.97 20.83
CA PHE A 172 -4.11 -10.97 21.88
C PHE A 172 -5.29 -10.07 21.51
N ILE A 173 -6.46 -10.39 22.06
CA ILE A 173 -7.70 -9.64 21.82
C ILE A 173 -8.35 -9.27 23.15
N ARG A 174 -8.51 -7.97 23.41
CA ARG A 174 -9.21 -7.45 24.59
C ARG A 174 -10.60 -6.95 24.24
N TRP A 175 -11.56 -7.09 25.16
CA TRP A 175 -12.92 -6.62 24.98
C TRP A 175 -12.98 -5.12 24.71
N SER A 176 -12.21 -4.33 25.46
CA SER A 176 -12.15 -2.87 25.28
C SER A 176 -11.71 -2.46 23.88
N GLY A 177 -10.81 -3.23 23.25
CA GLY A 177 -10.30 -2.94 21.91
C GLY A 177 -11.25 -3.37 20.79
N ILE A 178 -12.01 -4.45 20.98
CA ILE A 178 -12.97 -4.92 19.96
C ILE A 178 -14.31 -4.18 20.05
N ARG A 179 -14.74 -3.82 21.26
CA ARG A 179 -16.05 -3.18 21.48
C ARG A 179 -16.24 -1.89 20.69
N ILE A 180 -15.17 -1.14 20.43
CA ILE A 180 -15.26 0.10 19.64
C ILE A 180 -15.70 -0.15 18.20
N PHE A 181 -15.45 -1.36 17.68
CA PHE A 181 -15.84 -1.80 16.33
C PHE A 181 -17.09 -2.69 16.32
N GLU A 182 -17.82 -2.78 17.44
CA GLU A 182 -18.93 -3.73 17.59
C GLU A 182 -20.01 -3.53 16.52
N LYS A 183 -20.32 -2.27 16.19
CA LYS A 183 -21.35 -1.93 15.21
C LYS A 183 -20.90 -2.31 13.81
N GLU A 184 -19.68 -1.94 13.46
CA GLU A 184 -19.05 -2.13 12.15
C GLU A 184 -18.86 -3.62 11.87
N LEU A 185 -18.40 -4.39 12.85
CA LEU A 185 -18.26 -5.85 12.73
C LEU A 185 -19.61 -6.53 12.54
N LYS A 186 -20.66 -6.12 13.26
CA LYS A 186 -22.02 -6.65 13.06
C LYS A 186 -22.61 -6.26 11.70
N GLU A 187 -22.31 -5.07 11.21
CA GLU A 187 -22.77 -4.59 9.90
C GLU A 187 -22.05 -5.35 8.77
N PHE A 188 -20.71 -5.45 8.86
CA PHE A 188 -19.88 -6.21 7.94
C PHE A 188 -20.34 -7.66 7.84
N THR A 189 -20.37 -8.39 8.97
CA THR A 189 -20.64 -9.83 9.00
C THR A 189 -22.03 -10.23 8.53
N LYS A 190 -22.99 -9.31 8.45
CA LYS A 190 -24.33 -9.54 7.89
C LYS A 190 -24.40 -9.45 6.37
N ARG A 191 -23.38 -8.90 5.71
CA ARG A 191 -23.34 -8.79 4.25
C ARG A 191 -23.16 -10.17 3.63
N ASP A 192 -23.78 -10.39 2.48
CA ASP A 192 -23.59 -11.62 1.73
C ASP A 192 -22.17 -11.70 1.15
N GLY A 193 -21.59 -12.91 1.17
CA GLY A 193 -20.29 -13.19 0.54
C GLY A 193 -19.07 -12.67 1.31
N VAL A 194 -19.25 -12.03 2.47
CA VAL A 194 -18.11 -11.60 3.29
C VAL A 194 -17.63 -12.69 4.24
N GLU A 195 -16.38 -12.59 4.69
CA GLU A 195 -15.83 -13.52 5.68
C GLU A 195 -14.88 -12.83 6.67
N LEU A 196 -15.03 -13.16 7.96
CA LEU A 196 -14.13 -12.75 9.04
C LEU A 196 -13.33 -13.95 9.57
N TYR A 197 -12.01 -13.91 9.41
CA TYR A 197 -11.08 -14.92 9.89
C TYR A 197 -10.19 -14.35 10.98
N ILE A 198 -10.15 -15.02 12.12
CA ILE A 198 -9.39 -14.57 13.28
C ILE A 198 -8.51 -15.70 13.78
N ILE A 199 -7.21 -15.42 13.86
CA ILE A 199 -6.23 -16.27 14.54
C ILE A 199 -5.67 -15.46 15.70
N THR A 200 -5.79 -16.01 16.91
CA THR A 200 -5.17 -15.46 18.11
C THR A 200 -4.55 -16.56 18.95
N THR A 201 -4.08 -16.24 20.16
CA THR A 201 -3.47 -17.20 21.06
C THR A 201 -3.84 -16.91 22.51
N THR A 202 -3.77 -17.94 23.36
CA THR A 202 -3.84 -17.84 24.82
C THR A 202 -2.48 -17.66 25.49
N TYR A 203 -1.38 -17.55 24.73
CA TYR A 203 0.01 -17.64 25.24
C TYR A 203 0.30 -16.85 26.53
N MET A 204 -0.25 -15.64 26.68
CA MET A 204 -0.08 -14.80 27.88
C MET A 204 -1.35 -14.63 28.73
N GLY A 205 -2.45 -15.33 28.40
CA GLY A 205 -3.76 -15.11 29.02
C GLY A 205 -4.34 -13.70 28.81
N ALA A 206 -3.78 -12.93 27.86
CA ALA A 206 -4.19 -11.56 27.59
C ALA A 206 -5.45 -11.46 26.71
N SER A 207 -5.78 -12.54 25.99
CA SER A 207 -7.02 -12.65 25.24
C SER A 207 -8.20 -12.87 26.19
N GLU A 208 -9.16 -11.96 26.17
CA GLU A 208 -10.32 -11.99 27.06
C GLU A 208 -11.43 -12.87 26.46
N ALA A 209 -11.90 -13.88 27.20
CA ALA A 209 -12.93 -14.82 26.73
C ALA A 209 -14.17 -14.10 26.16
N LYS A 210 -14.63 -13.03 26.82
CA LYS A 210 -15.74 -12.20 26.35
C LYS A 210 -15.55 -11.65 24.93
N ALA A 211 -14.32 -11.27 24.57
CA ALA A 211 -14.02 -10.78 23.23
C ALA A 211 -14.07 -11.91 22.19
N ILE A 212 -13.52 -13.06 22.54
CA ILE A 212 -13.54 -14.26 21.69
C ILE A 212 -14.98 -14.76 21.50
N ASP A 213 -15.78 -14.80 22.56
CA ASP A 213 -17.19 -15.21 22.51
C ASP A 213 -18.00 -14.27 21.62
N PHE A 214 -17.81 -12.95 21.78
CA PHE A 214 -18.45 -11.97 20.92
C PHE A 214 -18.09 -12.18 19.45
N LEU A 215 -16.79 -12.28 19.13
CA LEU A 215 -16.33 -12.47 17.75
C LEU A 215 -16.87 -13.78 17.16
N SER A 216 -16.83 -14.86 17.94
CA SER A 216 -17.35 -16.18 17.52
C SER A 216 -18.86 -16.20 17.34
N SER A 217 -19.59 -15.27 17.96
CA SER A 217 -21.05 -15.14 17.80
C SER A 217 -21.47 -14.43 16.51
N LEU A 218 -20.55 -13.77 15.81
CA LEU A 218 -20.85 -13.04 14.58
C LEU A 218 -21.07 -14.00 13.42
N GLN A 219 -21.93 -13.61 12.49
CA GLN A 219 -22.17 -14.37 11.25
C GLN A 219 -20.90 -14.40 10.40
N ASN A 220 -20.77 -15.38 9.51
CA ASN A 220 -19.65 -15.46 8.57
C ASN A 220 -18.25 -15.36 9.21
N THR A 221 -18.12 -15.75 10.49
CA THR A 221 -16.91 -15.56 11.29
C THR A 221 -16.33 -16.90 11.71
N LYS A 222 -15.00 -17.04 11.59
CA LYS A 222 -14.24 -18.21 12.05
C LYS A 222 -13.11 -17.74 12.96
N VAL A 223 -13.15 -18.18 14.21
CA VAL A 223 -12.12 -17.88 15.21
C VAL A 223 -11.33 -19.13 15.52
N LYS A 224 -10.00 -19.00 15.49
CA LYS A 224 -9.04 -20.01 15.93
C LYS A 224 -8.15 -19.39 17.01
N VAL A 225 -8.05 -20.08 18.14
CA VAL A 225 -7.23 -19.71 19.30
C VAL A 225 -6.10 -20.73 19.47
#